data_AF-A0A1D6L4L6-F1
#
_entry.id   AF-A0A1D6L4L6-F1
#
_cell.length_a   1.000
_cell.length_b   1.000
_cell.length_c   1.000
_cell.angle_alpha   90.00
_cell.angle_beta   90.00
_cell.angle_gamma   90.00
#
_symmetry.space_group_name_H-M   'P 1'
#
loop_
_entity.id
_entity.type
_entity.pdbx_description
1 polymer ?
#
loop_
_entity_poly.entity_id
_entity_poly.type
_entity_poly.pdbx_seq_one_letter_code
_entity_poly.pdbx_strand_id
1 'polypeptide(L)'
;MALLMEPGAEPLTESEQADLAGIAAIKESAAREYKEQGNQFVRMGRRHYAAAVSCYTKAIAQMEPLSSLDASAAADASVLFANRAHVNILLGNHRRALDDAEQAIRLSPSSVKAYYRAVKAALALDLLTDAASFCRKGLEQDPPNEEFKKLLSEVDSKLREQDRQRAKVAQAIAKAKDLAAAMGKRGVKLGKAAYQELTGVKKPVLDEQGVLHWPVLLLYPEVMSSDFIEDFPDTDTFSPHLDVISS
;
A
#
# COMPACT_ATOMS: atom_id res chain seq x y z
N MET A 1 35.13 37.48 -9.68
CA MET A 1 34.07 38.30 -10.33
C MET A 1 32.83 37.46 -10.68
N ALA A 2 32.70 36.25 -10.13
CA ALA A 2 31.57 35.34 -10.41
C ALA A 2 30.22 35.72 -9.78
N LEU A 3 30.18 36.66 -8.82
CA LEU A 3 28.92 37.14 -8.21
C LEU A 3 28.04 37.96 -9.17
N LEU A 4 28.57 38.38 -10.33
CA LEU A 4 27.87 39.19 -11.34
C LEU A 4 27.49 38.39 -12.60
N MET A 5 27.75 37.08 -12.64
CA MET A 5 27.38 36.25 -13.79
C MET A 5 25.88 35.92 -13.75
N GLU A 6 25.20 36.06 -14.89
CA GLU A 6 23.79 35.65 -15.00
C GLU A 6 23.62 34.13 -14.84
N PRO A 7 22.52 33.65 -14.25
CA PRO A 7 22.28 32.22 -14.07
C PRO A 7 22.28 31.48 -15.43
N GLY A 8 23.33 30.72 -15.71
CA GLY A 8 23.48 29.91 -16.93
C GLY A 8 24.55 30.36 -17.92
N ALA A 9 25.31 31.41 -17.63
CA ALA A 9 26.47 31.81 -18.45
C ALA A 9 27.67 30.85 -18.23
N GLU A 10 28.25 30.32 -19.31
CA GLU A 10 29.47 29.51 -19.25
C GLU A 10 30.67 30.40 -18.87
N PRO A 11 31.55 29.96 -17.95
CA PRO A 11 32.71 30.74 -17.53
C PRO A 11 33.72 30.88 -18.68
N LEU A 12 33.94 32.11 -19.11
CA LEU A 12 34.77 32.44 -20.27
C LEU A 12 36.25 32.57 -19.91
N THR A 13 36.57 32.74 -18.62
CA THR A 13 37.95 32.92 -18.14
C THR A 13 38.37 31.89 -17.09
N GLU A 14 39.68 31.56 -17.04
CA GLU A 14 40.25 30.65 -16.03
C GLU A 14 39.96 31.12 -14.59
N SER A 15 39.89 32.44 -14.36
CA SER A 15 39.54 33.00 -13.06
C SER A 15 38.08 32.74 -12.66
N GLU A 16 37.13 32.76 -13.60
CA GLU A 16 35.72 32.45 -13.34
C GLU A 16 35.51 30.95 -13.09
N GLN A 17 36.25 30.11 -13.80
CA GLN A 17 36.25 28.66 -13.55
C GLN A 17 36.78 28.33 -12.15
N ALA A 18 37.85 29.00 -11.72
CA ALA A 18 38.39 28.86 -10.37
C ALA A 18 37.41 29.33 -9.29
N ASP A 19 36.75 30.48 -9.50
CA ASP A 19 35.70 31.00 -8.59
C ASP A 19 34.52 30.00 -8.48
N LEU A 20 34.04 29.46 -9.60
CA LEU A 20 32.95 28.47 -9.62
C LEU A 20 33.32 27.16 -8.95
N ALA A 21 34.54 26.66 -9.19
CA ALA A 21 35.06 25.47 -8.51
C ALA A 21 35.17 25.70 -6.99
N GLY A 22 35.60 26.89 -6.57
CA GLY A 22 35.61 27.29 -5.16
C GLY A 22 34.21 27.28 -4.53
N ILE A 23 33.21 27.85 -5.22
CA ILE A 23 31.81 27.84 -4.76
C ILE A 23 31.28 26.41 -4.66
N ALA A 24 31.55 25.56 -5.65
CA ALA A 24 31.14 24.15 -5.64
C ALA A 24 31.77 23.39 -4.46
N ALA A 25 33.05 23.58 -4.20
CA ALA A 25 33.74 22.96 -3.06
C ALA A 25 33.17 23.42 -1.70
N ILE A 26 32.83 24.70 -1.57
CA ILE A 26 32.15 25.23 -0.37
C ILE A 26 30.79 24.57 -0.19
N LYS A 27 29.98 24.50 -1.25
CA LYS A 27 28.66 23.84 -1.21
C LYS A 27 28.77 22.36 -0.85
N GLU A 28 29.73 21.65 -1.43
CA GLU A 28 29.97 20.24 -1.13
C GLU A 28 30.39 20.03 0.33
N SER A 29 31.30 20.88 0.84
CA SER A 29 31.70 20.83 2.26
C SER A 29 30.54 21.10 3.22
N ALA A 30 29.70 22.09 2.91
CA ALA A 30 28.50 22.39 3.69
C ALA A 30 27.48 21.23 3.66
N ALA A 31 27.29 20.60 2.49
CA ALA A 31 26.42 19.43 2.38
C ALA A 31 26.94 18.25 3.21
N ARG A 32 28.26 18.02 3.23
CA ARG A 32 28.90 17.00 4.07
C ARG A 32 28.72 17.30 5.56
N GLU A 33 28.82 18.55 5.98
CA GLU A 33 28.61 18.94 7.37
C GLU A 33 27.15 18.70 7.81
N TYR A 34 26.18 19.17 7.01
CA TYR A 34 24.77 18.94 7.29
C TYR A 34 24.40 17.45 7.31
N LYS A 35 25.04 16.63 6.45
CA LYS A 35 24.90 15.17 6.47
C LYS A 35 25.31 14.61 7.83
N GLU A 36 26.47 15.01 8.35
CA GLU A 36 26.98 14.50 9.61
C GLU A 36 26.15 14.97 10.81
N GLN A 37 25.73 16.24 10.82
CA GLN A 37 24.78 16.74 11.82
C GLN A 37 23.47 15.94 11.80
N GLY A 38 22.93 15.65 10.61
CA GLY A 38 21.77 14.80 10.44
C GLY A 38 21.97 13.41 11.04
N ASN A 39 23.12 12.78 10.76
CA ASN A 39 23.47 11.47 11.31
C ASN A 39 23.58 11.49 12.85
N GLN A 40 24.14 12.55 13.43
CA GLN A 40 24.19 12.74 14.88
C GLN A 40 22.78 12.85 15.48
N PHE A 41 21.89 13.63 14.88
CA PHE A 41 20.49 13.71 15.32
C PHE A 41 19.78 12.36 15.24
N VAL A 42 20.05 11.54 14.22
CA VAL A 42 19.51 10.16 14.15
C VAL A 42 20.02 9.31 15.32
N ARG A 43 21.31 9.40 15.67
CA ARG A 43 21.91 8.67 16.80
C ARG A 43 21.34 9.12 18.15
N MET A 44 21.01 10.39 18.31
CA MET A 44 20.37 10.92 19.52
C MET A 44 18.91 10.47 19.71
N GLY A 45 18.30 9.86 18.68
CA GLY A 45 17.02 9.16 18.79
C GLY A 45 15.79 10.00 18.42
N ARG A 46 14.61 9.46 18.73
CA ARG A 46 13.33 9.89 18.14
C ARG A 46 12.99 11.37 18.30
N ARG A 47 13.36 11.98 19.42
CA ARG A 47 13.12 13.41 19.69
C ARG A 47 13.82 14.33 18.68
N HIS A 48 14.89 13.85 18.06
CA HIS A 48 15.74 14.63 17.17
C HIS A 48 15.54 14.30 15.68
N TYR A 49 14.64 13.38 15.34
CA TYR A 49 14.38 12.99 13.95
C TYR A 49 13.87 14.15 13.07
N ALA A 50 13.06 15.06 13.60
CA ALA A 50 12.64 16.24 12.85
C ALA A 50 13.83 17.15 12.50
N ALA A 51 14.78 17.32 13.43
CA ALA A 51 16.01 18.07 13.18
C ALA A 51 16.90 17.37 12.15
N ALA A 52 17.01 16.03 12.21
CA ALA A 52 17.74 15.25 11.20
C ALA A 52 17.17 15.46 9.80
N VAL A 53 15.84 15.43 9.63
CA VAL A 53 15.19 15.71 8.34
C VAL A 53 15.50 17.12 7.85
N SER A 54 15.52 18.12 8.74
CA SER A 54 15.90 19.49 8.39
C SER A 54 17.35 19.57 7.90
N CYS A 55 18.29 18.93 8.60
CA CYS A 55 19.69 18.87 8.20
C CYS A 55 19.88 18.20 6.82
N TYR A 56 19.26 17.04 6.59
CA TYR A 56 19.35 16.39 5.27
C TYR A 56 18.72 17.24 4.16
N THR A 57 17.64 17.97 4.45
CA THR A 57 17.01 18.87 3.47
C THR A 57 17.94 20.04 3.13
N LYS A 58 18.62 20.63 4.13
CA LYS A 58 19.65 21.65 3.90
C LYS A 58 20.83 21.11 3.08
N ALA A 59 21.26 19.87 3.35
CA ALA A 59 22.32 19.21 2.60
C ALA A 59 21.95 19.03 1.12
N ILE A 60 20.74 18.54 0.84
CA ILE A 60 20.22 18.34 -0.52
C ILE A 60 20.15 19.69 -1.26
N ALA A 61 19.70 20.76 -0.60
CA ALA A 61 19.62 22.09 -1.21
C ALA A 61 20.98 22.64 -1.67
N GLN A 62 22.10 22.21 -1.06
CA GLN A 62 23.44 22.60 -1.52
C GLN A 62 23.86 21.88 -2.82
N MET A 63 23.20 20.78 -3.17
CA MET A 63 23.50 19.95 -4.34
C MET A 63 22.58 20.24 -5.54
N GLU A 64 21.72 21.27 -5.46
CA GLU A 64 20.86 21.64 -6.58
C GLU A 64 21.60 22.50 -7.63
N PRO A 65 21.26 22.34 -8.93
CA PRO A 65 20.24 21.44 -9.47
C PRO A 65 20.75 19.99 -9.63
N LEU A 66 19.92 19.00 -9.28
CA LEU A 66 20.30 17.59 -9.31
C LEU A 66 20.61 17.05 -10.72
N SER A 67 20.10 17.72 -11.76
CA SER A 67 20.28 17.33 -13.17
C SER A 67 21.67 17.61 -13.72
N SER A 68 22.45 18.49 -13.08
CA SER A 68 23.82 18.83 -13.50
C SER A 68 24.89 18.13 -12.67
N LEU A 69 24.50 17.20 -11.79
CA LEU A 69 25.44 16.47 -10.95
C LEU A 69 26.19 15.43 -11.77
N ASP A 70 27.50 15.34 -11.52
CA ASP A 70 28.27 14.19 -11.97
C ASP A 70 27.86 12.90 -11.22
N ALA A 71 28.37 11.75 -11.66
CA ALA A 71 28.02 10.46 -11.08
C ALA A 71 28.40 10.35 -9.59
N SER A 72 29.48 11.01 -9.15
CA SER A 72 29.94 10.97 -7.76
C SER A 72 29.02 11.80 -6.87
N ALA A 73 28.73 13.04 -7.27
CA ALA A 73 27.84 13.93 -6.56
C ALA A 73 26.39 13.41 -6.57
N ALA A 74 25.95 12.76 -7.65
CA ALA A 74 24.66 12.07 -7.70
C ALA A 74 24.59 10.89 -6.71
N ALA A 75 25.67 10.13 -6.55
CA ALA A 75 25.75 9.07 -5.54
C ALA A 75 25.67 9.64 -4.11
N ASP A 76 26.36 10.75 -3.82
CA ASP A 76 26.27 11.42 -2.52
C ASP A 76 24.86 11.98 -2.25
N ALA A 77 24.24 12.59 -3.27
CA ALA A 77 22.85 13.05 -3.18
C ALA A 77 21.90 11.87 -2.93
N SER A 78 22.08 10.73 -3.62
CA SER A 78 21.32 9.50 -3.38
C SER A 78 21.40 9.05 -1.91
N VAL A 79 22.60 9.10 -1.30
CA VAL A 79 22.78 8.78 0.13
C VAL A 79 21.98 9.73 1.02
N LEU A 80 21.97 11.04 0.72
CA LEU A 80 21.18 12.02 1.48
C LEU A 80 19.68 11.73 1.42
N PHE A 81 19.16 11.47 0.21
CA PHE A 81 17.75 11.08 0.03
C PHE A 81 17.44 9.76 0.76
N ALA A 82 18.30 8.74 0.67
CA ALA A 82 18.10 7.47 1.37
C ALA A 82 18.17 7.61 2.90
N ASN A 83 18.97 8.54 3.42
CA ASN A 83 19.03 8.87 4.84
C ASN A 83 17.79 9.65 5.29
N ARG A 84 17.33 10.62 4.51
CA ARG A 84 16.08 11.34 4.81
C ARG A 84 14.87 10.40 4.76
N ALA A 85 14.82 9.48 3.79
CA ALA A 85 13.83 8.42 3.71
C ALA A 85 13.82 7.56 4.99
N HIS A 86 15.01 7.24 5.54
CA HIS A 86 15.10 6.50 6.80
C HIS A 86 14.28 7.14 7.91
N VAL A 87 14.56 8.43 8.12
CA VAL A 87 14.06 9.17 9.25
C VAL A 87 12.56 9.40 9.05
N ASN A 88 12.14 9.65 7.82
CA ASN A 88 10.72 9.71 7.47
C ASN A 88 9.99 8.39 7.75
N ILE A 89 10.59 7.21 7.48
CA ILE A 89 10.01 5.92 7.89
C ILE A 89 9.86 5.84 9.41
N LEU A 90 10.91 6.21 10.16
CA LEU A 90 10.88 6.18 11.63
C LEU A 90 9.88 7.17 12.24
N LEU A 91 9.57 8.26 11.54
CA LEU A 91 8.56 9.23 11.92
C LEU A 91 7.13 8.83 11.52
N GLY A 92 6.96 7.77 10.71
CA GLY A 92 5.65 7.36 10.15
C GLY A 92 5.24 8.13 8.88
N ASN A 93 6.12 8.97 8.33
CA ASN A 93 5.88 9.75 7.11
C ASN A 93 6.13 8.89 5.86
N HIS A 94 5.39 7.80 5.70
CA HIS A 94 5.70 6.76 4.71
C HIS A 94 5.64 7.25 3.26
N ARG A 95 4.72 8.16 2.90
CA ARG A 95 4.65 8.71 1.54
C ARG A 95 5.90 9.52 1.18
N ARG A 96 6.31 10.44 2.07
CA ARG A 96 7.54 11.22 1.87
C ARG A 96 8.78 10.34 1.82
N ALA A 97 8.81 9.28 2.63
CA ALA A 97 9.91 8.33 2.60
C ALA A 97 9.98 7.57 1.27
N LEU A 98 8.84 7.22 0.68
CA LEU A 98 8.80 6.57 -0.62
C LEU A 98 9.32 7.52 -1.72
N ASP A 99 8.82 8.75 -1.75
CA ASP A 99 9.25 9.76 -2.73
C ASP A 99 10.79 10.01 -2.63
N ASP A 100 11.31 10.11 -1.40
CA ASP A 100 12.75 10.23 -1.13
C ASP A 100 13.53 8.99 -1.61
N ALA A 101 13.03 7.78 -1.33
CA ALA A 101 13.70 6.54 -1.73
C ALA A 101 13.71 6.37 -3.25
N GLU A 102 12.63 6.73 -3.95
CA GLU A 102 12.58 6.73 -5.40
C GLU A 102 13.54 7.75 -6.01
N GLN A 103 13.66 8.94 -5.42
CA GLN A 103 14.65 9.93 -5.86
C GLN A 103 16.08 9.41 -5.65
N ALA A 104 16.34 8.73 -4.54
CA ALA A 104 17.64 8.09 -4.30
C ALA A 104 17.94 7.00 -5.35
N ILE A 105 16.95 6.19 -5.74
CA ILE A 105 17.09 5.17 -6.80
C ILE A 105 17.33 5.82 -8.17
N ARG A 106 16.64 6.92 -8.50
CA ARG A 106 16.87 7.67 -9.75
C ARG A 106 18.31 8.19 -9.87
N LEU A 107 18.85 8.70 -8.76
CA LEU A 107 20.22 9.23 -8.70
C LEU A 107 21.28 8.12 -8.69
N SER A 108 21.01 7.01 -8.01
CA SER A 108 21.91 5.86 -7.94
C SER A 108 21.12 4.55 -8.00
N PRO A 109 20.94 3.98 -9.21
CA PRO A 109 20.19 2.74 -9.41
C PRO A 109 20.81 1.50 -8.77
N SER A 110 22.07 1.57 -8.33
CA SER A 110 22.79 0.50 -7.63
C SER A 110 22.64 0.56 -6.11
N SER A 111 21.92 1.55 -5.57
CA SER A 111 21.78 1.75 -4.12
C SER A 111 20.82 0.75 -3.47
N VAL A 112 21.38 -0.37 -3.00
CA VAL A 112 20.69 -1.42 -2.21
C VAL A 112 19.91 -0.82 -1.03
N LYS A 113 20.49 0.16 -0.33
CA LYS A 113 19.84 0.83 0.81
C LYS A 113 18.60 1.63 0.39
N ALA A 114 18.63 2.27 -0.78
CA ALA A 114 17.48 3.03 -1.29
C ALA A 114 16.31 2.09 -1.63
N TYR A 115 16.58 0.95 -2.28
CA TYR A 115 15.56 -0.08 -2.51
C TYR A 115 14.96 -0.61 -1.20
N TYR A 116 15.79 -0.89 -0.20
CA TYR A 116 15.32 -1.37 1.10
C TYR A 116 14.36 -0.36 1.76
N ARG A 117 14.68 0.93 1.67
CA ARG A 117 13.83 2.03 2.17
C ARG A 117 12.52 2.12 1.39
N ALA A 118 12.57 2.01 0.07
CA ALA A 118 11.40 2.03 -0.80
C ALA A 118 10.45 0.88 -0.48
N VAL A 119 10.97 -0.35 -0.32
CA VAL A 119 10.18 -1.52 0.08
C VAL A 119 9.49 -1.30 1.42
N LYS A 120 10.22 -0.85 2.44
CA LYS A 120 9.65 -0.59 3.78
C LYS A 120 8.58 0.50 3.75
N ALA A 121 8.79 1.56 2.97
CA ALA A 121 7.80 2.63 2.81
C ALA A 121 6.56 2.17 2.05
N ALA A 122 6.72 1.43 0.94
CA ALA A 122 5.63 0.88 0.15
C ALA A 122 4.79 -0.13 0.94
N LEU A 123 5.44 -1.01 1.72
CA LEU A 123 4.75 -1.95 2.63
C LEU A 123 3.90 -1.23 3.68
N ALA A 124 4.39 -0.13 4.23
CA ALA A 124 3.64 0.66 5.21
C ALA A 124 2.45 1.42 4.59
N LEU A 125 2.45 1.63 3.28
CA LEU A 125 1.36 2.24 2.51
C LEU A 125 0.42 1.20 1.87
N ASP A 126 0.60 -0.09 2.13
CA ASP A 126 -0.12 -1.21 1.49
C ASP A 126 0.03 -1.24 -0.05
N LEU A 127 1.10 -0.66 -0.58
CA LEU A 127 1.45 -0.68 -2.01
C LEU A 127 2.23 -1.95 -2.33
N LEU A 128 1.56 -3.10 -2.22
CA LEU A 128 2.20 -4.42 -2.27
C LEU A 128 2.87 -4.73 -3.62
N THR A 129 2.28 -4.32 -4.73
CA THR A 129 2.84 -4.52 -6.08
C THR A 129 4.16 -3.78 -6.26
N ASP A 130 4.21 -2.54 -5.79
CA ASP A 130 5.40 -1.68 -5.88
C ASP A 130 6.49 -2.22 -4.95
N ALA A 131 6.12 -2.62 -3.73
CA ALA A 131 7.03 -3.26 -2.79
C ALA A 131 7.68 -4.53 -3.40
N ALA A 132 6.90 -5.39 -4.07
CA ALA A 132 7.45 -6.57 -4.75
C ALA A 132 8.43 -6.19 -5.87
N SER A 133 8.10 -5.16 -6.66
CA SER A 133 8.96 -4.65 -7.72
C SER A 133 10.30 -4.11 -7.18
N PHE A 134 10.26 -3.31 -6.11
CA PHE A 134 11.46 -2.81 -5.45
C PHE A 134 12.29 -3.93 -4.82
N CYS A 135 11.67 -4.96 -4.23
CA CYS A 135 12.40 -6.14 -3.73
C CYS A 135 13.16 -6.86 -4.83
N ARG A 136 12.53 -7.11 -5.98
CA ARG A 136 13.16 -7.80 -7.12
C ARG A 136 14.33 -7.00 -7.68
N LYS A 137 14.15 -5.69 -7.88
CA LYS A 137 15.24 -4.79 -8.30
C LYS A 137 16.36 -4.72 -7.27
N GLY A 138 16.04 -4.72 -5.97
CA GLY A 138 17.02 -4.80 -4.89
C GLY A 138 17.85 -6.09 -4.94
N LEU A 139 17.22 -7.23 -5.21
CA LEU A 139 17.89 -8.53 -5.41
C LEU A 139 18.71 -8.60 -6.69
N GLU A 140 18.35 -7.87 -7.74
CA GLU A 140 19.20 -7.74 -8.94
C GLU A 140 20.53 -7.02 -8.61
N GLN A 141 20.52 -6.06 -7.68
CA GLN A 141 21.73 -5.36 -7.24
C GLN A 141 22.54 -6.16 -6.22
N ASP A 142 21.87 -6.89 -5.32
CA ASP A 142 22.51 -7.73 -4.29
C ASP A 142 21.80 -9.09 -4.16
N PRO A 143 22.09 -10.05 -5.06
CA PRO A 143 21.45 -11.37 -5.07
C PRO A 143 21.54 -12.20 -3.77
N PRO A 144 22.66 -12.17 -3.00
CA PRO A 144 22.75 -12.92 -1.75
C PRO A 144 22.01 -12.26 -0.58
N ASN A 145 21.31 -11.14 -0.78
CA ASN A 145 20.66 -10.40 0.30
C ASN A 145 19.44 -11.14 0.88
N GLU A 146 19.63 -11.76 2.05
CA GLU A 146 18.57 -12.50 2.74
C GLU A 146 17.42 -11.61 3.23
N GLU A 147 17.67 -10.33 3.53
CA GLU A 147 16.61 -9.41 3.97
C GLU A 147 15.61 -9.12 2.85
N PHE A 148 16.07 -8.93 1.61
CA PHE A 148 15.17 -8.79 0.48
C PHE A 148 14.37 -10.07 0.17
N LYS A 149 14.98 -11.25 0.31
CA LYS A 149 14.27 -12.52 0.14
C LYS A 149 13.13 -12.68 1.16
N LYS A 150 13.40 -12.35 2.42
CA LYS A 150 12.37 -12.34 3.49
C LYS A 150 11.25 -11.35 3.17
N LEU A 151 11.61 -10.11 2.79
CA LEU A 151 10.63 -9.08 2.45
C LEU A 151 9.77 -9.47 1.24
N LEU A 152 10.37 -10.04 0.19
CA LEU A 152 9.64 -10.52 -0.98
C LEU A 152 8.65 -11.63 -0.60
N SER A 153 9.07 -12.59 0.23
CA SER A 153 8.18 -13.64 0.74
C SER A 153 7.00 -13.07 1.55
N GLU A 154 7.25 -12.06 2.40
CA GLU A 154 6.20 -11.36 3.14
C GLU A 154 5.21 -10.67 2.19
N VAL A 155 5.71 -9.92 1.20
CA VAL A 155 4.90 -9.21 0.21
C VAL A 155 4.05 -10.20 -0.61
N ASP A 156 4.66 -11.28 -1.11
CA ASP A 156 3.96 -12.29 -1.91
C ASP A 156 2.87 -13.00 -1.09
N SER A 157 3.10 -13.23 0.21
CA SER A 157 2.09 -13.79 1.11
C SER A 157 0.88 -12.85 1.25
N LYS A 158 1.14 -11.55 1.45
CA LYS A 158 0.10 -10.52 1.54
C LYS A 158 -0.69 -10.37 0.24
N LEU A 159 -0.02 -10.37 -0.91
CA LEU A 159 -0.65 -10.32 -2.23
C LEU A 159 -1.61 -11.51 -2.42
N ARG A 160 -1.13 -12.74 -2.14
CA ARG A 160 -1.97 -13.93 -2.24
C ARG A 160 -3.19 -13.87 -1.33
N GLU A 161 -3.06 -13.35 -0.12
CA GLU A 161 -4.20 -13.19 0.78
C GLU A 161 -5.19 -12.14 0.27
N GLN A 162 -4.70 -11.00 -0.23
CA GLN A 162 -5.53 -9.95 -0.81
C GLN A 162 -6.31 -10.47 -2.03
N ASP A 163 -5.66 -11.24 -2.90
CA ASP A 163 -6.29 -11.84 -4.09
C ASP A 163 -7.33 -12.88 -3.70
N ARG A 164 -7.05 -13.74 -2.70
CA ARG A 164 -8.05 -14.68 -2.16
C ARG A 164 -9.26 -13.95 -1.61
N GLN A 165 -9.06 -12.87 -0.85
CA GLN A 165 -10.16 -12.14 -0.26
C GLN A 165 -10.97 -11.40 -1.32
N ARG A 166 -10.31 -10.80 -2.32
CA ARG A 166 -10.99 -10.19 -3.48
C ARG A 166 -11.80 -11.22 -4.26
N ALA A 167 -11.26 -12.42 -4.50
CA ALA A 167 -11.98 -13.49 -5.19
C ALA A 167 -13.23 -13.95 -4.41
N LYS A 168 -13.13 -14.12 -3.09
CA LYS A 168 -14.29 -14.46 -2.23
C LYS A 168 -15.36 -13.38 -2.28
N VAL A 169 -14.97 -12.12 -2.17
CA VAL A 169 -15.91 -10.98 -2.24
C VAL A 169 -16.57 -10.91 -3.62
N ALA A 170 -15.80 -11.07 -4.70
CA ALA A 170 -16.33 -11.08 -6.06
C ALA A 170 -17.33 -12.24 -6.27
N GLN A 171 -17.02 -13.43 -5.76
CA GLN A 171 -17.92 -14.59 -5.82
C GLN A 171 -19.21 -14.34 -5.02
N ALA A 172 -19.11 -13.77 -3.83
CA ALA A 172 -20.29 -13.46 -3.01
C ALA A 172 -21.18 -12.41 -3.68
N ILE A 173 -20.59 -11.37 -4.29
CA ILE A 173 -21.32 -10.35 -5.06
C ILE A 173 -22.00 -10.97 -6.29
N ALA A 174 -21.32 -11.84 -7.02
CA ALA A 174 -21.88 -12.54 -8.17
C ALA A 174 -23.11 -13.38 -7.76
N LYS A 175 -22.97 -14.24 -6.73
CA LYS A 175 -24.08 -15.04 -6.20
C LYS A 175 -25.25 -14.18 -5.72
N ALA A 176 -24.98 -13.08 -5.02
CA ALA A 176 -26.02 -12.16 -4.56
C ALA A 176 -26.75 -11.47 -5.73
N LYS A 177 -26.03 -11.14 -6.80
CA LYS A 177 -26.60 -10.55 -8.02
C LYS A 177 -27.49 -11.56 -8.75
N ASP A 178 -27.05 -12.81 -8.87
CA ASP A 178 -27.82 -13.88 -9.50
C ASP A 178 -29.10 -14.18 -8.72
N LEU A 179 -28.99 -14.26 -7.38
CA LEU A 179 -30.13 -14.40 -6.48
C LEU A 179 -31.12 -13.24 -6.63
N ALA A 180 -30.64 -12.00 -6.61
CA ALA A 180 -31.49 -10.81 -6.78
C ALA A 180 -32.21 -10.81 -8.14
N ALA A 181 -31.52 -11.21 -9.21
CA ALA A 181 -32.12 -11.35 -10.54
C ALA A 181 -33.19 -12.45 -10.59
N ALA A 182 -32.92 -13.60 -9.95
CA ALA A 182 -33.88 -14.71 -9.84
C ALA A 182 -35.14 -14.31 -9.07
N MET A 183 -34.99 -13.58 -7.97
CA MET A 183 -36.11 -13.03 -7.19
C MET A 183 -36.91 -11.99 -7.98
N GLY A 184 -36.23 -11.10 -8.70
CA GLY A 184 -36.87 -10.09 -9.55
C GLY A 184 -37.71 -10.69 -10.67
N LYS A 185 -37.21 -11.75 -11.34
CA LYS A 185 -37.96 -12.48 -12.39
C LYS A 185 -39.24 -13.12 -11.86
N ARG A 186 -39.25 -13.54 -10.60
CA ARG A 186 -40.40 -14.17 -9.93
C ARG A 186 -41.33 -13.17 -9.26
N GLY A 187 -41.06 -11.86 -9.38
CA GLY A 187 -41.88 -10.82 -8.79
C GLY A 187 -41.83 -10.77 -7.25
N VAL A 188 -40.82 -11.38 -6.63
CA VAL A 188 -40.69 -11.42 -5.18
C VAL A 188 -40.28 -10.05 -4.64
N LYS A 189 -41.03 -9.54 -3.66
CA LYS A 189 -40.73 -8.28 -2.97
C LYS A 189 -40.16 -8.56 -1.59
N LEU A 190 -38.97 -8.03 -1.32
CA LEU A 190 -38.36 -8.12 0.01
C LEU A 190 -38.98 -7.07 0.94
N GLY A 191 -39.56 -7.53 2.04
CA GLY A 191 -40.09 -6.70 3.13
C GLY A 191 -39.09 -6.52 4.27
N LYS A 192 -39.53 -5.89 5.36
CA LYS A 192 -38.75 -5.81 6.60
C LYS A 192 -38.62 -7.21 7.21
N ALA A 193 -37.46 -7.50 7.82
CA ALA A 193 -37.18 -8.78 8.47
C ALA A 193 -37.90 -8.87 9.84
N ALA A 194 -39.23 -9.02 9.82
CA ALA A 194 -40.07 -8.97 11.02
C ALA A 194 -39.83 -10.12 12.01
N TYR A 195 -39.25 -11.24 11.56
CA TYR A 195 -39.07 -12.46 12.36
C TYR A 195 -37.60 -12.90 12.45
N GLN A 196 -36.65 -11.98 12.27
CA GLN A 196 -35.22 -12.30 12.28
C GLN A 196 -34.74 -12.92 13.60
N GLU A 197 -35.40 -12.61 14.72
CA GLU A 197 -35.12 -13.22 16.03
C GLU A 197 -35.44 -14.72 16.07
N LEU A 198 -36.45 -15.17 15.29
CA LEU A 198 -36.90 -16.56 15.24
C LEU A 198 -36.17 -17.36 14.15
N THR A 199 -35.88 -16.75 13.00
CA THR A 199 -35.27 -17.42 11.83
C THR A 199 -33.75 -17.25 11.73
N GLY A 200 -33.17 -16.38 12.55
CA GLY A 200 -31.77 -16.01 12.48
C GLY A 200 -31.42 -15.22 11.20
N VAL A 201 -30.18 -15.38 10.72
CA VAL A 201 -29.65 -14.65 9.54
C VAL A 201 -29.74 -15.49 8.26
N LYS A 202 -30.61 -16.51 8.21
CA LYS A 202 -30.75 -17.35 7.02
C LYS A 202 -31.39 -16.54 5.88
N LYS A 203 -30.85 -16.73 4.67
CA LYS A 203 -31.24 -16.01 3.45
C LYS A 203 -31.60 -17.04 2.38
N PRO A 204 -32.48 -16.68 1.42
CA PRO A 204 -32.76 -17.56 0.30
C PRO A 204 -31.50 -17.85 -0.51
N VAL A 205 -31.40 -19.06 -1.04
CA VAL A 205 -30.28 -19.53 -1.85
C VAL A 205 -30.80 -19.94 -3.21
N LEU A 206 -30.01 -19.68 -4.26
CA LEU A 206 -30.29 -20.17 -5.60
C LEU A 206 -29.39 -21.39 -5.85
N ASP A 207 -29.98 -22.52 -6.24
CA ASP A 207 -29.22 -23.71 -6.60
C ASP A 207 -28.70 -23.68 -8.05
N GLU A 208 -27.98 -24.73 -8.45
CA GLU A 208 -27.40 -24.86 -9.79
C GLU A 208 -28.46 -25.04 -10.90
N GLN A 209 -29.65 -25.54 -10.52
CA GLN A 209 -30.80 -25.75 -11.41
C GLN A 209 -31.65 -24.48 -11.56
N GLY A 210 -31.35 -23.43 -10.79
CA GLY A 210 -32.05 -22.15 -10.79
C GLY A 210 -33.33 -22.14 -9.95
N VAL A 211 -33.52 -23.13 -9.08
CA VAL A 211 -34.60 -23.21 -8.08
C VAL A 211 -34.20 -22.38 -6.86
N LEU A 212 -35.17 -21.63 -6.33
CA LEU A 212 -34.96 -20.83 -5.14
C LEU A 212 -35.34 -21.63 -3.91
N HIS A 213 -34.40 -21.71 -2.98
CA HIS A 213 -34.54 -22.37 -1.70
C HIS A 213 -34.78 -21.32 -0.63
N TRP A 214 -35.93 -21.40 0.03
CA TRP A 214 -36.42 -20.40 0.96
C TRP A 214 -36.40 -20.92 2.41
N PRO A 215 -35.88 -20.14 3.36
CA PRO A 215 -36.22 -20.35 4.75
C PRO A 215 -37.66 -19.90 4.99
N VAL A 216 -38.53 -20.80 5.45
CA VAL A 216 -39.95 -20.55 5.67
C VAL A 216 -40.30 -20.74 7.14
N LEU A 217 -40.90 -19.72 7.75
CA LEU A 217 -41.43 -19.77 9.11
C LEU A 217 -42.95 -19.94 9.05
N LEU A 218 -43.45 -21.02 9.65
CA LEU A 218 -44.87 -21.28 9.84
C LEU A 218 -45.26 -20.84 11.24
N LEU A 219 -46.32 -20.05 11.36
CA LEU A 219 -46.82 -19.51 12.63
C LEU A 219 -48.20 -20.10 12.92
N TYR A 220 -48.38 -20.60 14.13
CA TYR A 220 -49.64 -21.19 14.61
C TYR A 220 -50.19 -20.33 15.76
N PRO A 221 -50.88 -19.21 15.45
CA PRO A 221 -51.29 -18.24 16.46
C PRO A 221 -52.28 -18.81 17.48
N GLU A 222 -53.07 -19.82 17.12
CA GLU A 222 -54.05 -20.45 18.01
C GLU A 222 -53.38 -21.17 19.20
N VAL A 223 -52.19 -21.72 18.98
CA VAL A 223 -51.42 -22.48 19.98
C VAL A 223 -50.13 -21.78 20.39
N MET A 224 -49.91 -20.55 19.91
CA MET A 224 -48.70 -19.75 20.18
C MET A 224 -47.40 -20.51 19.88
N SER A 225 -47.38 -21.31 18.82
CA SER A 225 -46.19 -22.06 18.38
C SER A 225 -45.75 -21.64 16.97
N SER A 226 -44.55 -22.07 16.60
CA SER A 226 -43.99 -21.84 15.27
C SER A 226 -43.06 -22.97 14.87
N ASP A 227 -43.04 -23.28 13.58
CA ASP A 227 -42.09 -24.22 12.97
C ASP A 227 -41.26 -23.53 11.89
N PHE A 228 -40.00 -23.94 11.76
CA PHE A 228 -39.07 -23.34 10.82
C PHE A 228 -38.54 -24.39 9.84
N ILE A 229 -38.89 -24.22 8.57
CA ILE A 229 -38.36 -25.00 7.46
C ILE A 229 -37.14 -24.25 6.93
N GLU A 230 -35.96 -24.86 7.08
CA GLU A 230 -34.71 -24.20 6.71
C GLU A 230 -34.52 -24.07 5.21
N ASP A 231 -35.06 -25.04 4.46
CA ASP A 231 -34.84 -25.23 3.03
C ASP A 231 -36.14 -25.65 2.33
N PHE A 232 -36.81 -24.69 1.69
CA PHE A 232 -38.06 -24.87 0.96
C PHE A 232 -37.86 -24.52 -0.53
N PRO A 233 -37.83 -25.49 -1.45
CA PRO A 233 -37.72 -25.22 -2.88
C PRO A 233 -38.99 -24.53 -3.41
N ASP A 234 -38.84 -23.50 -4.23
CA ASP A 234 -39.97 -22.76 -4.81
C ASP A 234 -40.80 -23.56 -5.82
N THR A 235 -40.35 -24.76 -6.18
CA THR A 235 -41.06 -25.73 -7.00
C THR A 235 -41.89 -26.74 -6.20
N ASP A 236 -41.71 -26.80 -4.87
CA ASP A 236 -42.41 -27.75 -4.01
C ASP A 236 -43.75 -27.20 -3.48
N THR A 237 -44.57 -28.09 -2.95
CA THR A 237 -45.85 -27.80 -2.31
C THR A 237 -45.73 -27.89 -0.80
N PHE A 238 -46.63 -27.24 -0.05
CA PHE A 238 -46.58 -27.28 1.40
C PHE A 238 -46.98 -28.63 2.01
N SER A 239 -47.80 -29.44 1.33
CA SER A 239 -48.38 -30.66 1.91
C SER A 239 -47.33 -31.66 2.42
N PRO A 240 -46.28 -32.03 1.65
CA PRO A 240 -45.25 -32.96 2.13
C PRO A 240 -44.49 -32.44 3.35
N HIS A 241 -44.25 -31.12 3.42
CA HIS A 241 -43.58 -30.52 4.57
C HIS A 241 -44.47 -30.50 5.82
N LEU A 242 -45.77 -30.25 5.65
CA LEU A 242 -46.73 -30.27 6.75
C LEU A 242 -46.94 -31.70 7.30
N ASP A 243 -46.95 -32.71 6.45
CA ASP A 243 -47.05 -34.12 6.88
C ASP A 243 -45.91 -34.48 7.84
N VAL A 244 -44.68 -34.04 7.54
CA VAL A 244 -43.48 -34.27 8.38
C VAL A 244 -43.53 -33.50 9.71
N ILE A 245 -44.12 -32.31 9.73
CA ILE A 245 -44.24 -31.50 10.95
C ILE A 245 -45.36 -32.04 11.86
N SER A 246 -46.37 -32.68 11.28
CA SER A 246 -47.54 -33.21 12.00
C SER A 246 -47.36 -34.62 12.58
N SER A 247 -46.28 -35.32 12.21
CA SER A 247 -45.95 -36.69 12.64
C SER A 247 -45.08 -36.72 13.88
#